data_AF-A0A524G9F9-F1
#
_entry.id   AF-A0A524G9F9-F1
#
_cell.length_a   1.000
_cell.length_b   1.000
_cell.length_c   1.000
_cell.angle_alpha   90.00
_cell.angle_beta   90.00
_cell.angle_gamma   90.00
#
_symmetry.space_group_name_H-M   'P 1'
#
loop_
_entity.id
_entity.type
_entity.pdbx_description
1 polymer ?
#
loop_
_entity_poly.entity_id
_entity_poly.type
_entity_poly.pdbx_seq_one_letter_code
_entity_poly.pdbx_strand_id
1 'polypeptide(L)'
;MQRSHLGIIFIITGSLIFIVSLVMLLNLSDLYLPSLFIMFISVVEIAVGFAYARGVDKSLDIPSENCYYCEGTGIIDKETCPRCGGTGLARNDD
;
A
#
# COMPACT_ATOMS: atom_id res chain seq x y z
N MET A 1 8.31 9.84 -1.09
CA MET A 1 9.49 9.12 -0.54
C MET A 1 9.29 8.51 0.86
N GLN A 2 8.22 8.84 1.62
CA GLN A 2 8.06 8.36 3.00
C GLN A 2 7.44 6.94 3.12
N ARG A 3 6.70 6.47 2.11
CA ARG A 3 5.99 5.16 2.12
C ARG A 3 6.89 3.95 1.84
N SER A 4 7.92 4.10 1.01
CA SER A 4 8.89 3.03 0.73
C SER A 4 9.70 2.66 1.98
N HIS A 5 9.97 3.65 2.84
CA HIS A 5 10.66 3.43 4.12
C HIS A 5 9.82 2.56 5.07
N LEU A 6 8.49 2.71 5.05
CA LEU A 6 7.57 1.90 5.86
C LEU A 6 7.63 0.42 5.46
N GLY A 7 7.60 0.12 4.14
CA GLY A 7 7.71 -1.25 3.63
C GLY A 7 9.05 -1.91 4.01
N ILE A 8 10.14 -1.15 3.97
CA ILE A 8 11.48 -1.62 4.40
C ILE A 8 11.51 -1.93 5.90
N ILE A 9 10.90 -1.09 6.74
CA ILE A 9 10.80 -1.34 8.18
C ILE A 9 10.06 -2.65 8.47
N PHE A 10 8.92 -2.90 7.81
CA PHE A 10 8.17 -4.15 7.99
C PHE A 10 8.99 -5.39 7.62
N ILE A 11 9.79 -5.32 6.54
CA ILE A 11 10.66 -6.43 6.14
C ILE A 11 11.74 -6.69 7.21
N ILE A 12 12.38 -5.65 7.73
CA ILE A 12 13.45 -5.80 8.73
C ILE A 12 12.89 -6.37 10.03
N THR A 13 11.80 -5.79 10.54
CA THR A 13 11.16 -6.23 11.78
C THR A 13 10.64 -7.66 11.68
N GLY A 14 9.92 -7.99 10.59
CA GLY A 14 9.40 -9.34 10.37
C GLY A 14 10.51 -10.39 10.26
N SER A 15 11.62 -10.06 9.58
CA SER A 15 12.78 -10.95 9.47
C SER A 15 13.45 -11.22 10.82
N LEU A 16 13.57 -10.19 11.66
CA LEU A 16 14.15 -10.29 13.01
C LEU A 16 13.28 -11.18 13.92
N ILE A 17 11.96 -10.98 13.90
CA ILE A 17 11.00 -11.81 14.66
C ILE A 17 11.02 -13.27 14.19
N PHE A 18 11.10 -13.49 12.88
CA PHE A 18 11.18 -14.84 12.31
C PHE A 18 12.43 -15.60 12.80
N ILE A 19 13.60 -14.94 12.78
CA ILE A 19 14.87 -15.52 13.25
C ILE A 19 14.80 -15.83 14.75
N VAL A 20 14.25 -14.91 15.56
CA VAL A 20 14.06 -15.14 17.00
C VAL A 20 13.11 -16.31 17.26
N SER A 21 12.02 -16.41 16.50
CA SER A 21 11.07 -17.53 16.65
C SER A 21 11.71 -18.88 16.30
N LEU A 22 12.50 -18.92 15.22
CA LEU A 22 13.18 -20.14 14.77
C LEU A 22 14.26 -20.61 15.74
N VAL A 23 15.08 -19.69 16.28
CA VAL A 23 16.24 -20.04 17.11
C VAL A 23 15.90 -20.15 18.60
N MET A 24 15.07 -19.27 19.13
CA MET A 24 14.81 -19.16 20.58
C MET A 24 13.52 -19.88 20.99
N LEU A 25 12.42 -19.65 20.27
CA LEU A 25 11.11 -20.19 20.64
C LEU A 25 10.96 -21.66 20.26
N LEU A 26 11.53 -22.09 19.14
CA LEU A 26 11.42 -23.48 18.66
C LEU A 26 12.16 -24.49 19.57
N ASN A 27 13.12 -24.02 20.36
CA ASN A 27 13.89 -24.85 21.30
C ASN A 27 13.15 -25.08 22.63
N LEU A 28 12.05 -24.36 22.89
CA LEU A 28 11.19 -24.59 24.04
C LEU A 28 9.99 -25.45 23.61
N SER A 29 9.98 -26.71 24.06
CA SER A 29 8.92 -27.68 23.77
C SER A 29 7.52 -27.22 24.19
N ASP A 30 7.41 -26.37 25.21
CA ASP A 30 6.13 -25.85 25.71
C ASP A 30 5.55 -24.69 24.87
N LEU A 31 6.36 -24.09 23.99
CA LEU A 31 5.97 -22.93 23.17
C LEU A 31 5.91 -23.22 21.67
N TYR A 32 5.85 -24.50 21.28
CA TYR A 32 5.80 -24.88 19.87
C TYR A 32 4.58 -24.29 19.11
N LEU A 33 3.39 -24.38 19.70
CA LEU A 33 2.16 -23.87 19.09
C LEU A 33 2.19 -22.33 18.89
N PRO A 34 2.50 -21.50 19.91
CA PRO A 34 2.65 -20.07 19.71
C PRO A 34 3.81 -19.70 18.77
N SER A 35 4.91 -20.46 18.77
CA SER A 35 6.02 -20.26 17.82
C SER A 35 5.58 -20.40 16.36
N LEU A 36 4.72 -21.38 16.07
CA LEU A 36 4.14 -21.62 14.74
C LEU A 36 3.28 -20.43 14.27
N PHE A 37 2.42 -19.90 15.16
CA PHE A 37 1.62 -18.72 14.85
C PHE A 37 2.48 -17.49 14.59
N ILE A 38 3.52 -17.27 15.42
CA ILE A 38 4.45 -16.14 15.26
C ILE A 38 5.21 -16.27 13.94
N MET A 39 5.73 -17.46 13.60
CA MET A 39 6.40 -17.71 12.32
C MET A 39 5.49 -17.38 11.14
N PHE A 40 4.23 -17.81 11.19
CA PHE A 40 3.27 -17.53 10.13
C PHE A 40 3.02 -16.02 9.98
N ILE A 41 2.80 -15.32 11.09
CA ILE A 41 2.60 -13.86 11.10
C ILE A 41 3.83 -13.15 10.51
N SER A 42 5.04 -13.51 10.92
CA SER A 42 6.27 -12.90 10.41
C SER A 42 6.43 -13.08 8.90
N VAL A 43 6.12 -14.26 8.37
CA VAL A 43 6.19 -14.50 6.91
C VAL A 43 5.17 -13.63 6.17
N VAL A 44 3.95 -13.51 6.70
CA VAL A 44 2.92 -12.65 6.10
C VAL A 44 3.36 -11.18 6.13
N GLU A 45 3.92 -10.69 7.24
CA GLU A 45 4.43 -9.32 7.33
C GLU A 45 5.57 -9.04 6.33
N ILE A 46 6.50 -9.99 6.16
CA ILE A 46 7.58 -9.85 5.17
C ILE A 46 7.02 -9.79 3.75
N ALA A 47 6.05 -10.64 3.41
CA ALA A 47 5.43 -10.67 2.09
C ALA A 47 4.68 -9.36 1.80
N VAL A 48 3.92 -8.86 2.77
CA VAL A 48 3.23 -7.56 2.69
C VAL A 48 4.26 -6.42 2.55
N GLY A 49 5.30 -6.41 3.38
CA GLY A 49 6.39 -5.43 3.30
C GLY A 49 7.06 -5.40 1.94
N PHE A 50 7.27 -6.56 1.30
CA PHE A 50 7.81 -6.66 -0.05
C PHE A 50 6.86 -6.08 -1.11
N ALA A 51 5.56 -6.35 -0.99
CA ALA A 51 4.55 -5.76 -1.88
C ALA A 51 4.52 -4.22 -1.77
N TYR A 52 4.62 -3.68 -0.55
CA TYR A 52 4.72 -2.24 -0.31
C TYR A 52 6.03 -1.65 -0.84
N ALA A 53 7.17 -2.33 -0.63
CA ALA A 53 8.47 -1.88 -1.13
C ALA A 53 8.52 -1.82 -2.67
N ARG A 54 7.82 -2.73 -3.36
CA ARG A 54 7.65 -2.75 -4.83
C ARG A 54 6.73 -1.64 -5.35
N GLY A 55 6.02 -0.92 -4.48
CA GLY A 55 5.17 0.21 -4.85
C GLY A 55 3.91 -0.23 -5.61
N VAL A 56 3.29 -1.35 -5.21
CA VAL A 56 2.01 -1.82 -5.77
C VAL A 56 0.88 -0.79 -5.60
N ASP A 57 1.06 0.22 -4.73
CA ASP A 57 0.17 1.35 -4.52
C ASP A 57 0.32 2.50 -5.54
N LYS A 58 1.20 2.38 -6.55
CA LYS A 58 1.49 3.44 -7.52
C LYS A 58 0.36 3.81 -8.50
N SER A 59 -0.77 3.11 -8.51
CA SER A 59 -1.72 3.20 -9.64
C SER A 59 -3.05 3.92 -9.35
N LEU A 60 -3.14 4.74 -8.30
CA LEU A 60 -4.23 5.72 -8.21
C LEU A 60 -3.66 7.09 -8.55
N ASP A 61 -3.22 7.23 -9.81
CA ASP A 61 -2.90 8.53 -10.41
C ASP A 61 -4.25 9.25 -10.63
N ILE A 62 -4.81 9.76 -9.53
CA ILE A 62 -5.98 10.63 -9.59
C ILE A 62 -5.40 12.00 -9.92
N PRO A 63 -5.70 12.54 -11.11
CA PRO A 63 -5.21 13.84 -11.51
C PRO A 63 -5.59 14.86 -10.43
N SER A 64 -4.60 15.53 -9.84
CA SER A 64 -4.80 16.55 -8.81
C SER A 64 -5.26 17.89 -9.40
N GLU A 65 -5.12 18.03 -10.71
CA GLU A 65 -5.48 19.21 -11.48
C GLU A 65 -7.00 19.22 -11.74
N ASN A 66 -7.61 20.39 -11.59
CA ASN A 66 -9.00 20.59 -12.00
C ASN A 66 -9.09 20.59 -13.53
N CYS A 67 -10.18 20.06 -14.08
CA CYS A 67 -10.46 20.14 -15.51
C CYS A 67 -10.52 21.61 -15.93
N TYR A 68 -9.61 22.08 -16.79
CA TYR A 68 -9.58 23.49 -17.21
C TYR A 68 -10.86 23.93 -17.94
N TYR A 69 -11.60 22.98 -18.52
CA TYR A 69 -12.82 23.29 -19.29
C TYR A 69 -14.01 23.62 -18.40
N CYS A 70 -14.15 22.95 -17.25
CA CYS A 70 -15.23 23.21 -16.28
C CYS A 70 -14.73 23.74 -14.93
N GLU A 71 -13.44 24.04 -14.82
CA GLU A 71 -12.78 24.57 -13.63
C GLU A 71 -13.07 23.77 -12.35
N GLY A 72 -13.20 22.45 -12.45
CA GLY A 72 -13.48 21.59 -11.30
C GLY A 72 -14.96 21.35 -10.99
N THR A 73 -15.88 22.08 -11.65
CA THR A 73 -17.32 21.97 -11.35
C THR A 73 -17.99 20.71 -11.89
N GLY A 74 -17.40 20.08 -12.93
CA GLY A 74 -17.98 18.93 -13.61
C GLY A 74 -19.18 19.27 -14.52
N ILE A 75 -19.59 20.53 -14.60
CA ILE A 75 -20.82 20.97 -15.31
C ILE A 75 -20.51 22.21 -16.15
N ILE A 76 -21.01 22.25 -17.38
CA ILE A 76 -21.00 23.43 -18.26
C ILE A 76 -22.42 23.64 -18.78
N ASP A 77 -22.94 24.86 -18.71
CA ASP A 77 -24.28 25.21 -19.21
C ASP A 77 -25.42 24.31 -18.67
N LYS A 78 -25.30 23.88 -17.40
CA LYS A 78 -26.21 22.94 -16.70
C LYS A 78 -26.22 21.51 -17.26
N GLU A 79 -25.34 21.19 -18.19
CA GLU A 79 -25.11 19.84 -18.70
C GLU A 79 -23.78 19.27 -18.19
N THR A 80 -23.66 17.95 -18.18
CA THR A 80 -22.43 17.27 -17.74
C THR A 80 -21.26 17.68 -18.63
N CYS A 81 -20.13 18.06 -18.02
CA CYS A 81 -18.96 18.49 -18.77
C CYS A 81 -18.48 17.38 -19.73
N PRO A 82 -18.40 17.64 -21.05
CA PRO A 82 -18.07 16.62 -22.05
C PRO A 82 -16.60 16.17 -22.01
N ARG A 83 -15.70 16.98 -21.44
CA ARG A 83 -14.26 16.66 -21.31
C ARG A 83 -14.00 15.67 -20.18
N CYS A 84 -14.42 16.03 -18.96
CA CYS A 84 -14.18 15.21 -17.77
C CYS A 84 -15.29 14.19 -17.48
N GLY A 85 -16.41 14.24 -18.20
CA GLY A 85 -17.55 13.35 -17.97
C GLY A 85 -18.23 13.58 -16.61
N GLY A 86 -18.11 14.78 -16.06
CA GLY A 86 -18.69 15.13 -14.76
C GLY A 86 -17.77 14.98 -13.56
N THR A 87 -16.54 14.45 -13.71
CA THR A 87 -15.62 14.25 -12.59
C THR A 87 -15.01 15.54 -12.06
N GLY A 88 -14.96 16.59 -12.88
CA GLY A 88 -14.29 17.85 -12.55
C GLY A 88 -12.77 17.77 -12.56
N LEU A 89 -12.17 16.60 -12.80
CA LEU A 89 -10.71 16.42 -12.80
C LEU A 89 -10.15 16.49 -14.23
N ALA A 90 -8.93 16.99 -14.37
CA ALA A 90 -8.20 16.97 -15.64
C ALA A 90 -7.96 15.52 -16.09
N ARG A 91 -7.82 15.28 -17.38
CA ARG A 91 -7.42 13.96 -17.87
C ARG A 91 -5.90 13.89 -17.97
N ASN A 92 -5.35 12.68 -18.01
CA ASN A 92 -3.90 12.49 -18.14
C ASN A 92 -3.34 12.97 -19.50
N ASP A 93 -4.21 13.26 -20.48
CA ASP A 93 -3.89 13.77 -21.81
C ASP A 93 -4.08 15.29 -21.99
N ASP A 94 -4.42 16.03 -20.92
CA ASP A 94 -4.51 17.49 -20.87
C ASP A 94 -3.16 18.12 -20.48
#